data_AF-A0A0U2X5W8-F1
#
_entry.id   AF-A0A0U2X5W8-F1
#
_cell.length_a   1.000
_cell.length_b   1.000
_cell.length_c   1.000
_cell.angle_alpha   90.00
_cell.angle_beta   90.00
_cell.angle_gamma   90.00
#
_symmetry.space_group_name_H-M   'P 1'
#
loop_
_entity.id
_entity.type
_entity.pdbx_description
1 polymer ?
#
loop_
_entity_poly.entity_id
_entity_poly.type
_entity_poly.pdbx_seq_one_letter_code
_entity_poly.pdbx_strand_id
1 'polypeptide(L)'
;MKPLSDAEATEVVQECIVKIIPDADFTGLRPDDRFRDVLELDSLDFLSLVELLTEATGVPIDEDDYPELTTLADTVRFLVDRSAG
;
A
#
# COMPACT_ATOMS: atom_id res chain seq x y z
N MET A 1 -13.05 -1.74 15.04
CA MET A 1 -12.83 -0.56 14.17
C MET A 1 -13.79 -0.67 13.00
N LYS A 2 -14.10 0.44 12.31
CA LYS A 2 -14.83 0.34 11.04
C LYS A 2 -13.85 -0.24 10.00
N PRO A 3 -14.25 -1.22 9.17
CA PRO A 3 -13.40 -1.68 8.08
C PRO A 3 -13.08 -0.50 7.16
N LEU A 4 -11.85 -0.47 6.66
CA LEU A 4 -11.41 0.51 5.67
C LEU A 4 -12.26 0.32 4.41
N SER A 5 -12.69 1.45 3.83
CA SER A 5 -13.27 1.44 2.49
C SER A 5 -12.14 1.36 1.45
N ASP A 6 -12.42 0.85 0.26
CA ASP A 6 -11.46 0.81 -0.86
C ASP A 6 -10.86 2.19 -1.18
N ALA A 7 -11.68 3.25 -1.14
CA ALA A 7 -11.21 4.63 -1.25
C ALA A 7 -10.23 5.03 -0.12
N GLU A 8 -10.57 4.70 1.14
CA GLU A 8 -9.73 5.04 2.30
C GLU A 8 -8.39 4.29 2.26
N ALA A 9 -8.41 3.01 1.92
CA ALA A 9 -7.19 2.22 1.76
C ALA A 9 -6.33 2.75 0.61
N THR A 10 -6.93 3.18 -0.50
CA THR A 10 -6.19 3.79 -1.62
C THR A 10 -5.52 5.10 -1.20
N GLU A 11 -6.24 5.98 -0.50
CA GLU A 11 -5.68 7.23 0.01
C GLU A 11 -4.50 6.96 0.97
N VAL A 12 -4.66 6.03 1.92
CA VAL A 12 -3.60 5.67 2.86
C VAL A 12 -2.36 5.14 2.14
N VAL A 13 -2.52 4.26 1.14
CA VAL A 13 -1.40 3.73 0.37
C VAL A 13 -0.66 4.85 -0.36
N GLN A 14 -1.38 5.75 -1.01
CA GLN A 14 -0.78 6.90 -1.71
C GLN A 14 -0.06 7.84 -0.73
N GLU A 15 -0.67 8.16 0.42
CA GLU A 15 -0.03 8.98 1.45
C GLU A 15 1.26 8.35 1.99
N CYS A 16 1.26 7.05 2.24
CA CYS A 16 2.45 6.34 2.71
C CYS A 16 3.56 6.35 1.64
N ILE A 17 3.21 6.17 0.37
CA ILE A 17 4.16 6.23 -0.72
C ILE A 17 4.73 7.65 -0.89
N VAL A 18 3.90 8.70 -0.82
CA VAL A 18 4.36 10.11 -0.89
C VAL A 18 5.34 10.44 0.24
N LYS A 19 5.17 9.84 1.43
CA LYS A 19 6.11 10.02 2.54
C LYS A 19 7.50 9.45 2.25
N ILE A 20 7.57 8.40 1.44
CA ILE A 20 8.83 7.73 1.07
C ILE A 20 9.42 8.39 -0.18
N ILE A 21 8.61 8.54 -1.22
CA ILE A 21 8.95 9.18 -2.49
C ILE A 21 8.02 10.39 -2.67
N PRO A 22 8.45 11.59 -2.27
CA PRO A 22 7.63 12.81 -2.40
C PRO A 22 7.35 13.20 -3.86
N ASP A 23 8.17 12.73 -4.80
CA ASP A 23 8.02 12.92 -6.24
C ASP A 23 7.25 11.76 -6.92
N ALA A 24 6.60 10.87 -6.16
CA ALA A 24 5.84 9.76 -6.72
C ALA A 24 4.68 10.25 -7.61
N ASP A 25 4.64 9.77 -8.85
CA ASP A 25 3.57 10.07 -9.79
C ASP A 25 2.53 8.94 -9.86
N PHE A 26 1.37 9.19 -9.25
CA PHE A 26 0.23 8.26 -9.28
C PHE A 26 -0.69 8.47 -10.50
N THR A 27 -0.49 9.52 -11.30
CA THR A 27 -1.39 9.82 -12.42
C THR A 27 -1.31 8.80 -13.55
N GLY A 28 -0.15 8.16 -13.71
CA GLY A 28 0.07 7.05 -14.65
C GLY A 28 -0.13 5.66 -14.05
N LEU A 29 -0.27 5.54 -12.73
CA LEU A 29 -0.31 4.26 -12.04
C LEU A 29 -1.70 3.61 -12.18
N ARG A 30 -1.78 2.48 -12.89
CA ARG A 30 -3.03 1.71 -12.96
C ARG A 30 -3.20 0.82 -11.74
N PRO A 31 -4.45 0.49 -11.36
CA PRO A 31 -4.73 -0.41 -10.24
C PRO A 31 -4.00 -1.76 -10.35
N ASP A 32 -3.90 -2.32 -11.55
CA ASP A 32 -3.22 -3.60 -11.84
C ASP A 32 -1.71 -3.46 -12.09
N ASP A 33 -1.17 -2.23 -12.13
CA ASP A 33 0.25 -2.04 -12.34
C ASP A 33 1.03 -2.31 -11.03
N ARG A 34 2.22 -2.85 -11.20
CA ARG A 34 3.14 -3.06 -10.09
C ARG A 34 3.71 -1.72 -9.66
N PHE A 35 3.16 -1.16 -8.59
CA PHE A 35 3.58 0.16 -8.12
C PHE A 35 5.05 0.19 -7.70
N ARG A 36 5.64 -0.95 -7.29
CA ARG A 36 7.09 -1.02 -7.02
C ARG A 36 7.94 -0.78 -8.25
N ASP A 37 7.54 -1.33 -9.39
CA ASP A 37 8.26 -1.13 -10.65
C ASP A 37 7.99 0.27 -11.23
N VAL A 38 6.73 0.74 -11.16
CA VAL A 38 6.32 2.04 -11.72
C VAL A 38 6.88 3.22 -10.92
N LEU A 39 6.91 3.09 -9.60
CA LEU A 39 7.41 4.14 -8.70
C LEU A 39 8.87 3.90 -8.31
N GLU A 40 9.53 2.91 -8.92
CA GLU A 40 10.93 2.54 -8.68
C GLU A 40 11.26 2.37 -7.17
N LEU A 41 10.36 1.72 -6.43
CA LEU A 41 10.55 1.45 -4.99
C LEU A 41 11.63 0.39 -4.79
N ASP A 42 12.66 0.75 -4.04
CA ASP A 42 13.65 -0.20 -3.59
C ASP A 42 13.12 -1.09 -2.45
N SER A 43 13.88 -2.13 -2.10
CA SER A 43 13.51 -3.04 -1.00
C SER A 43 13.37 -2.32 0.35
N LEU A 44 14.19 -1.30 0.60
CA LEU A 44 14.13 -0.49 1.82
C LEU A 44 12.89 0.41 1.86
N ASP A 45 12.53 1.00 0.71
CA ASP A 45 11.32 1.80 0.57
C ASP A 45 10.07 0.94 0.78
N PHE A 46 10.08 -0.28 0.23
CA PHE A 46 8.98 -1.21 0.44
C PHE A 46 8.81 -1.61 1.91
N LEU A 47 9.90 -1.88 2.65
CA LEU A 47 9.81 -2.17 4.08
C LEU A 47 9.24 -0.97 4.86
N SER A 48 9.69 0.24 4.51
CA SER A 48 9.18 1.47 5.11
C SER A 48 7.69 1.68 4.79
N LEU A 49 7.25 1.31 3.58
CA LEU A 49 5.85 1.35 3.18
C LEU A 49 5.01 0.40 4.03
N VAL A 50 5.47 -0.83 4.24
CA VAL A 50 4.80 -1.83 5.06
C VAL A 50 4.62 -1.34 6.51
N GLU A 51 5.67 -0.77 7.10
CA GLU A 51 5.61 -0.18 8.44
C GLU A 51 4.59 0.97 8.50
N LEU A 52 4.66 1.91 7.56
CA LEU A 52 3.73 3.05 7.49
C LEU A 52 2.28 2.63 7.27
N LEU A 53 2.03 1.63 6.42
CA LEU A 53 0.71 1.06 6.20
C LEU A 53 0.17 0.42 7.48
N THR A 54 1.01 -0.33 8.19
CA THR A 54 0.66 -0.95 9.47
C THR A 54 0.31 0.10 10.53
N GLU A 55 1.10 1.17 10.63
CA GLU A 55 0.83 2.27 11.57
C GLU A 55 -0.43 3.07 11.21
N ALA A 56 -0.66 3.33 9.92
CA ALA A 56 -1.78 4.13 9.45
C ALA A 56 -3.12 3.38 9.54
N THR A 57 -3.11 2.09 9.21
CA THR A 57 -4.33 1.25 9.16
C THR A 57 -4.55 0.44 10.44
N GLY A 58 -3.49 0.19 11.21
CA GLY A 58 -3.50 -0.76 12.33
C GLY A 58 -3.50 -2.23 11.88
N VAL A 59 -3.37 -2.51 10.58
CA VAL A 59 -3.33 -3.88 10.04
C VAL A 59 -1.90 -4.40 10.11
N PRO A 60 -1.63 -5.52 10.83
CA PRO A 60 -0.32 -6.14 10.80
C PRO A 60 -0.06 -6.77 9.43
N ILE A 61 1.12 -6.51 8.88
CA ILE A 61 1.58 -7.03 7.59
C ILE A 61 2.88 -7.78 7.83
N ASP A 62 2.90 -9.08 7.55
CA ASP A 62 4.07 -9.93 7.70
C ASP A 62 4.77 -10.15 6.35
N GLU A 63 5.99 -10.72 6.37
CA GLU A 63 6.76 -11.03 5.16
C GLU A 63 6.03 -11.99 4.20
N ASP A 64 5.19 -12.88 4.74
CA ASP A 64 4.34 -13.79 3.98
C ASP A 64 3.27 -13.06 3.16
N ASP A 65 2.89 -11.83 3.54
CA ASP A 65 1.89 -11.00 2.86
C ASP A 65 2.51 -10.14 1.75
N TYR A 66 3.83 -10.06 1.64
CA TYR A 66 4.51 -9.25 0.62
C TYR A 66 4.11 -9.55 -0.83
N PRO A 67 3.79 -10.79 -1.21
CA PRO A 67 3.25 -11.11 -2.52
C PRO A 67 1.88 -10.49 -2.81
N GLU A 68 1.07 -10.19 -1.80
CA GLU A 68 -0.22 -9.48 -1.96
C GLU A 68 -0.02 -7.95 -2.11
N LEU A 69 1.17 -7.45 -1.77
CA LEU A 69 1.55 -6.04 -1.87
C LEU A 69 2.32 -5.74 -3.16
N THR A 70 1.83 -6.27 -4.28
CA THR A 70 2.46 -6.11 -5.60
C THR A 70 1.85 -4.99 -6.43
N THR A 71 0.52 -4.92 -6.45
CA THR A 71 -0.24 -3.91 -7.21
C THR A 71 -1.01 -3.02 -6.25
N LEU A 72 -1.43 -1.84 -6.72
CA LEU A 72 -2.24 -0.95 -5.90
C LEU A 72 -3.58 -1.61 -5.55
N ALA A 73 -4.21 -2.29 -6.52
CA ALA A 73 -5.47 -3.00 -6.32
C ALA A 73 -5.35 -4.16 -5.32
N ASP A 74 -4.31 -4.98 -5.42
CA ASP A 74 -4.11 -6.11 -4.49
C ASP A 74 -3.83 -5.59 -3.08
N THR A 75 -3.00 -4.55 -2.95
CA THR A 75 -2.71 -3.92 -1.66
C THR A 75 -3.97 -3.36 -1.01
N VAL A 76 -4.79 -2.62 -1.78
CA VAL A 76 -6.05 -2.06 -1.29
C VAL A 76 -7.01 -3.17 -0.87
N ARG A 77 -7.17 -4.19 -1.71
CA ARG A 77 -8.04 -5.34 -1.40
C ARG A 77 -7.57 -6.04 -0.13
N PHE A 78 -6.27 -6.26 0.02
CA PHE A 78 -5.67 -6.87 1.19
C PHE A 78 -5.97 -6.07 2.46
N LEU A 79 -5.73 -4.75 2.46
CA LEU A 79 -5.98 -3.88 3.60
C LEU A 79 -7.47 -3.86 4.00
N VAL A 80 -8.37 -3.78 3.02
CA VAL A 80 -9.81 -3.81 3.26
C VAL A 80 -10.22 -5.13 3.90
N ASP A 81 -9.81 -6.26 3.33
CA ASP A 81 -10.13 -7.61 3.84
C ASP A 81 -9.60 -7.80 5.27
N ARG A 82 -8.35 -7.41 5.52
CA ARG A 82 -7.72 -7.55 6.84
C ARG A 82 -8.32 -6.63 7.90
N SER A 83 -8.76 -5.43 7.52
CA SER A 83 -9.40 -4.49 8.43
C SER A 83 -10.84 -4.87 8.82
N ALA A 84 -11.47 -5.75 8.03
CA ALA A 84 -12.80 -6.29 8.30
C ALA A 84 -12.78 -7.56 9.16
N GLY A 85 -11.61 -8.16 9.35
CA GLY A 85 -11.38 -9.39 10.12
C GLY A 85 -11.26 -9.21 11.63
#